data_AF-A0A258LL18-F1
#
_entry.id   AF-A0A258LL18-F1
#
_cell.length_a   1.000
_cell.length_b   1.000
_cell.length_c   1.000
_cell.angle_alpha   90.00
_cell.angle_beta   90.00
_cell.angle_gamma   90.00
#
_symmetry.space_group_name_H-M   'P 1'
#
loop_
_entity.id
_entity.type
_entity.pdbx_description
1 polymer ?
#
loop_
_entity_poly.entity_id
_entity_poly.type
_entity_poly.pdbx_seq_one_letter_code
_entity_poly.pdbx_strand_id
1 'polypeptide(L)'
;MENINSQPFNLNKVKASIVQCAKAVGSSEQVLKDSDFDDWQNDYSKSWQVRFIYDLQCLQKAIKLIDDAILQKDLLTVDEALRDAVIRSSSIASTFEYITSDLMHLRHILKNAPITGNSEH
;
A
#
# COMPACT_ATOMS: atom_id res chain seq x y z
N MET A 1 8.37 -10.49 19.66
CA MET A 1 7.81 -9.77 18.48
C MET A 1 8.90 -9.74 17.43
N GLU A 2 8.67 -10.35 16.26
CA GLU A 2 9.62 -10.26 15.15
C GLU A 2 9.70 -8.81 14.65
N ASN A 3 10.91 -8.37 14.28
CA ASN A 3 11.10 -7.05 13.71
C ASN A 3 10.49 -7.02 12.31
N ILE A 4 9.27 -6.50 12.20
CA ILE A 4 8.52 -6.40 10.94
C ILE A 4 9.33 -5.67 9.83
N ASN A 5 10.32 -4.86 10.20
CA ASN A 5 11.14 -4.14 9.23
C ASN A 5 12.31 -4.96 8.63
N SER A 6 12.63 -6.15 9.16
CA SER A 6 13.69 -7.04 8.63
C SER A 6 13.20 -8.02 7.57
N GLN A 7 11.92 -7.96 7.20
CA GLN A 7 11.35 -8.76 6.11
C GLN A 7 11.94 -8.32 4.74
N PRO A 8 12.15 -9.26 3.79
CA PRO A 8 12.70 -8.95 2.47
C PRO A 8 11.80 -7.99 1.66
N PHE A 9 10.50 -7.99 1.95
CA PHE A 9 9.54 -7.01 1.43
C PHE A 9 9.05 -6.09 2.55
N ASN A 10 9.32 -4.79 2.43
CA ASN A 10 8.97 -3.79 3.43
C ASN A 10 8.39 -2.52 2.79
N LEU A 11 7.06 -2.38 2.83
CA LEU A 11 6.31 -1.25 2.31
C LEU A 11 6.64 0.07 3.02
N ASN A 12 7.13 0.05 4.27
CA ASN A 12 7.58 1.29 4.91
C ASN A 12 8.86 1.83 4.25
N LYS A 13 9.72 0.97 3.70
CA LYS A 13 10.88 1.41 2.91
C LYS A 13 10.43 2.02 1.58
N VAL A 14 9.48 1.39 0.89
CA VAL A 14 8.88 1.93 -0.34
C VAL A 14 8.27 3.31 -0.08
N LYS A 15 7.45 3.42 0.97
CA LYS A 15 6.89 4.69 1.45
C LYS A 15 7.98 5.74 1.68
N ALA A 16 9.05 5.40 2.39
CA ALA A 16 10.14 6.33 2.67
C ALA A 16 10.82 6.84 1.39
N SER A 17 11.06 5.95 0.41
CA SER A 17 11.63 6.33 -0.89
C SER A 17 10.70 7.27 -1.67
N ILE A 18 9.38 7.00 -1.67
CA ILE A 18 8.39 7.87 -2.32
C ILE A 18 8.37 9.25 -1.67
N VAL A 19 8.33 9.32 -0.33
CA VAL A 19 8.37 10.59 0.42
C VAL A 19 9.65 11.36 0.14
N GLN A 20 10.80 10.68 0.10
CA GLN A 20 12.08 11.32 -0.22
C GLN A 20 12.07 11.92 -1.63
N CYS A 21 11.54 11.18 -2.61
CA CYS A 21 11.42 11.67 -3.98
C CYS A 21 10.46 12.87 -4.07
N ALA A 22 9.30 12.79 -3.40
CA ALA A 22 8.31 13.87 -3.36
C ALA A 22 8.91 15.16 -2.78
N LYS A 23 9.64 15.05 -1.66
CA LYS A 23 10.34 16.19 -1.05
C LYS A 23 11.41 16.77 -1.98
N ALA A 24 12.15 15.94 -2.71
CA ALA A 24 13.17 16.40 -3.65
C ALA A 24 12.59 17.19 -4.83
N VAL A 25 11.33 16.94 -5.20
CA VAL A 25 10.62 17.69 -6.26
C VAL A 25 9.74 18.83 -5.72
N GLY A 26 9.88 19.16 -4.43
CA GLY A 26 9.22 20.32 -3.81
C GLY A 26 7.85 20.05 -3.19
N SER A 27 7.39 18.81 -3.07
CA SER A 27 6.15 18.49 -2.34
C SER A 27 6.31 18.79 -0.85
N SER A 28 5.34 19.51 -0.26
CA SER A 28 5.35 19.80 1.18
C SER A 28 4.93 18.58 2.00
N GLU A 29 5.36 18.53 3.25
CA GLU A 29 4.98 17.46 4.17
C GLU A 29 3.48 17.42 4.48
N GLN A 30 2.80 18.57 4.33
CA GLN A 30 1.36 18.71 4.52
C GLN A 30 0.59 18.09 3.36
N VAL A 31 1.04 18.28 2.11
CA VAL A 31 0.43 17.68 0.89
C VAL A 31 0.46 16.15 0.94
N LEU A 32 1.49 15.56 1.56
CA LEU A 32 1.58 14.11 1.75
C LEU A 32 0.65 13.59 2.87
N LYS A 33 0.25 14.45 3.81
CA LYS A 33 -0.58 14.10 4.98
C LYS A 33 -2.07 14.38 4.73
N ASP A 34 -2.39 15.42 3.97
CA ASP A 34 -3.74 15.81 3.58
C ASP A 34 -4.13 15.12 2.28
N SER A 35 -4.05 13.78 2.25
CA SER A 35 -4.44 12.99 1.08
C SER A 35 -5.95 13.10 0.83
N ASP A 36 -6.42 14.23 0.31
CA ASP A 36 -7.78 14.47 -0.17
C ASP A 36 -8.01 13.81 -1.54
N PHE A 37 -7.28 12.73 -1.84
CA PHE A 37 -7.37 11.89 -3.04
C PHE A 37 -7.14 12.58 -4.40
N ASP A 38 -6.95 13.90 -4.47
CA ASP A 38 -6.77 14.59 -5.75
C ASP A 38 -5.39 14.34 -6.39
N ASP A 39 -4.31 14.26 -5.60
CA ASP A 39 -2.93 14.06 -6.12
C ASP A 39 -2.24 12.80 -5.57
N TRP A 40 -2.55 12.39 -4.34
CA TRP A 40 -1.94 11.25 -3.65
C TRP A 40 -3.00 10.28 -3.15
N GLN A 41 -2.90 9.01 -3.56
CA GLN A 41 -3.88 7.97 -3.27
C GLN A 41 -3.64 7.28 -1.91
N ASN A 42 -2.40 7.30 -1.41
CA ASN A 42 -2.08 6.73 -0.10
C ASN A 42 -2.05 7.77 1.02
N ASP A 43 -2.46 7.32 2.21
CA ASP A 43 -2.25 8.04 3.47
C ASP A 43 -0.80 7.82 3.96
N TYR A 44 0.06 8.84 3.81
CA TYR A 44 1.45 8.79 4.26
C TYR A 44 1.62 9.01 5.77
N SER A 45 0.56 9.21 6.54
CA SER A 45 0.64 9.23 8.01
C SER A 45 0.65 7.81 8.61
N LYS A 46 0.06 6.82 7.93
CA LYS A 46 -0.11 5.45 8.44
C LYS A 46 1.06 4.52 8.10
N SER A 47 1.20 3.42 8.83
CA SER A 47 2.14 2.34 8.46
C SER A 47 1.52 1.42 7.43
N TRP A 48 2.04 1.45 6.21
CA TRP A 48 1.59 0.59 5.11
C TRP A 48 1.92 -0.88 5.37
N GLN A 49 3.08 -1.15 5.98
CA GLN A 49 3.50 -2.52 6.30
C GLN A 49 2.55 -3.20 7.31
N VAL A 50 2.12 -2.47 8.34
CA VAL A 50 1.20 -3.02 9.37
C VAL A 50 -0.15 -3.39 8.74
N ARG A 51 -0.71 -2.49 7.91
CA ARG A 51 -1.98 -2.75 7.22
C ARG A 51 -1.87 -3.94 6.26
N PHE A 52 -0.82 -3.99 5.46
CA PHE A 52 -0.57 -5.09 4.52
C PHE A 52 -0.43 -6.44 5.21
N ILE A 53 0.36 -6.53 6.28
CA ILE A 53 0.52 -7.78 7.05
C ILE A 53 -0.81 -8.19 7.66
N TYR A 54 -1.57 -7.25 8.22
CA TYR A 54 -2.88 -7.53 8.79
C TYR A 54 -3.83 -8.14 7.74
N ASP A 55 -3.97 -7.51 6.57
CA ASP A 55 -4.85 -8.02 5.51
C ASP A 55 -4.38 -9.38 4.99
N LEU A 56 -3.06 -9.59 4.87
CA LEU A 56 -2.48 -10.88 4.47
C LEU A 56 -2.79 -11.99 5.50
N GLN A 57 -2.63 -11.70 6.79
CA GLN A 57 -2.94 -12.66 7.85
C GLN A 57 -4.44 -12.98 7.91
N CYS A 58 -5.31 -11.98 7.72
CA CYS A 58 -6.75 -12.19 7.63
C CYS A 58 -7.11 -13.04 6.41
N LEU A 59 -6.52 -12.78 5.24
CA LEU A 59 -6.72 -13.59 4.04
C LEU A 59 -6.32 -15.06 4.28
N GLN A 60 -5.15 -15.30 4.87
CA GLN A 60 -4.69 -16.64 5.20
C GLN A 60 -5.65 -17.37 6.16
N LYS A 61 -6.19 -16.66 7.16
CA LYS A 61 -7.19 -17.22 8.08
C LYS A 61 -8.50 -17.55 7.38
N ALA A 62 -8.97 -16.67 6.50
CA ALA A 62 -10.19 -16.88 5.73
C ALA A 62 -10.06 -18.10 4.81
N ILE A 63 -8.93 -18.25 4.10
CA ILE A 63 -8.64 -19.44 3.28
C ILE A 63 -8.66 -20.72 4.12
N LYS A 64 -8.01 -20.72 5.29
CA LYS A 64 -8.03 -21.88 6.18
C LYS A 64 -9.46 -22.22 6.65
N LEU A 65 -10.26 -21.21 6.97
CA LEU A 65 -11.64 -21.41 7.40
C LEU A 65 -12.50 -22.00 6.28
N ILE A 66 -12.27 -21.59 5.02
CA ILE A 66 -12.91 -22.20 3.84
C ILE A 66 -12.57 -23.69 3.76
N ASP A 67 -11.28 -24.04 3.84
CA ASP A 67 -10.83 -25.43 3.75
C ASP A 67 -11.45 -26.31 4.86
N ASP A 68 -11.42 -25.82 6.10
CA ASP A 68 -11.97 -26.53 7.27
C ASP A 68 -13.51 -26.68 7.16
N ALA A 69 -14.23 -25.66 6.67
CA ALA A 69 -15.68 -25.67 6.55
C ALA A 69 -16.18 -26.53 5.38
N ILE A 70 -15.43 -26.62 4.27
CA ILE A 70 -15.73 -27.54 3.15
C ILE A 70 -15.75 -28.98 3.64
N LEU A 71 -14.77 -29.40 4.44
CA LEU A 71 -14.69 -30.75 4.99
C LEU A 71 -15.89 -31.08 5.90
N GLN A 72 -16.41 -30.07 6.60
CA GLN A 72 -17.57 -30.18 7.48
C GLN A 72 -18.90 -30.02 6.75
N LYS A 73 -18.88 -29.69 5.45
CA LYS A 73 -20.06 -29.35 4.63
C LYS A 73 -20.85 -28.16 5.21
N ASP A 74 -20.18 -27.26 5.93
CA ASP A 74 -20.77 -26.03 6.46
C ASP A 74 -20.71 -24.91 5.42
N LEU A 75 -21.71 -24.90 4.53
CA LEU A 75 -21.75 -23.97 3.40
C LEU A 75 -21.97 -22.51 3.83
N LEU A 76 -22.54 -22.26 5.00
CA LEU A 76 -22.73 -20.90 5.51
C LEU A 76 -21.38 -20.30 5.89
N THR A 77 -20.59 -21.04 6.66
CA THR A 77 -19.22 -20.62 7.01
C THR A 77 -18.35 -20.47 5.76
N VAL A 78 -18.50 -21.34 4.75
CA VAL A 78 -17.80 -21.19 3.46
C VAL A 78 -18.14 -19.86 2.77
N ASP A 79 -19.43 -19.50 2.67
CA ASP A 79 -19.85 -18.24 2.02
C ASP A 79 -19.29 -17.01 2.77
N GLU A 80 -19.40 -16.99 4.09
CA GLU A 80 -18.88 -15.88 4.90
C GLU A 80 -17.35 -15.74 4.79
N ALA A 81 -16.63 -16.86 4.86
CA ALA A 81 -15.18 -16.87 4.76
C ALA A 81 -14.70 -16.49 3.34
N LEU A 82 -15.42 -16.89 2.29
CA LEU A 82 -15.16 -16.45 0.92
C LEU A 82 -15.33 -14.93 0.77
N ARG A 83 -16.38 -14.35 1.35
CA ARG A 83 -16.57 -12.89 1.33
C ARG A 83 -15.42 -12.15 1.99
N ASP A 84 -14.98 -12.58 3.18
CA ASP A 84 -13.82 -11.95 3.84
C ASP A 84 -12.55 -12.14 3.00
N ALA A 85 -12.30 -13.33 2.44
CA ALA A 85 -11.16 -13.57 1.57
C ALA A 85 -11.14 -12.62 0.35
N VAL A 86 -12.28 -12.42 -0.30
CA VAL A 86 -12.43 -11.45 -1.41
C VAL A 86 -12.07 -10.05 -0.93
N ILE A 87 -12.65 -9.58 0.17
CA ILE A 87 -12.40 -8.24 0.72
C ILE A 87 -10.90 -8.05 1.03
N ARG A 88 -10.24 -9.03 1.67
CA ARG A 88 -8.81 -8.94 2.00
C ARG A 88 -7.94 -8.95 0.75
N SER A 89 -8.25 -9.80 -0.22
CA SER A 89 -7.51 -9.87 -1.49
C SER A 89 -7.59 -8.54 -2.26
N SER A 90 -8.77 -7.92 -2.32
CA SER A 90 -8.96 -6.60 -2.92
C SER A 90 -8.21 -5.51 -2.15
N SER A 91 -8.24 -5.51 -0.82
CA SER A 91 -7.49 -4.54 0.01
C SER A 91 -5.97 -4.63 -0.24
N ILE A 92 -5.45 -5.85 -0.40
CA ILE A 92 -4.05 -6.08 -0.75
C ILE A 92 -3.75 -5.54 -2.15
N ALA A 93 -4.60 -5.84 -3.14
CA ALA A 93 -4.43 -5.35 -4.51
C ALA A 93 -4.43 -3.81 -4.57
N SER A 94 -5.41 -3.17 -3.93
CA SER A 94 -5.53 -1.71 -3.89
C SER A 94 -4.31 -1.03 -3.26
N THR A 95 -3.65 -1.68 -2.28
CA THR A 95 -2.38 -1.17 -1.73
C THR A 95 -1.33 -0.97 -2.82
N PHE A 96 -1.19 -1.92 -3.75
CA PHE A 96 -0.23 -1.81 -4.84
C PHE A 96 -0.70 -0.87 -5.96
N GLU A 97 -2.01 -0.82 -6.22
CA GLU A 97 -2.60 0.12 -7.18
C GLU A 97 -2.34 1.57 -6.75
N TYR A 98 -2.57 1.89 -5.48
CA TYR A 98 -2.31 3.24 -4.95
C TYR A 98 -0.83 3.59 -4.98
N ILE A 99 0.06 2.65 -4.62
CA ILE A 99 1.51 2.85 -4.76
C ILE A 99 1.88 3.14 -6.22
N THR A 100 1.30 2.39 -7.16
CA THR A 100 1.55 2.58 -8.60
C THR A 100 1.06 3.95 -9.08
N SER A 101 -0.13 4.37 -8.62
CA SER A 101 -0.68 5.70 -8.92
C SER A 101 0.24 6.81 -8.42
N ASP A 102 0.68 6.74 -7.17
CA ASP A 102 1.57 7.74 -6.56
C ASP A 102 2.93 7.80 -7.28
N LEU A 103 3.48 6.65 -7.70
CA LEU A 103 4.70 6.61 -8.51
C LEU A 103 4.50 7.24 -9.90
N MET A 104 3.33 7.06 -10.51
CA MET A 104 3.00 7.68 -11.79
C MET A 104 2.84 9.20 -11.66
N HIS A 105 2.22 9.66 -10.58
CA HIS A 105 2.14 11.08 -10.24
C HIS A 105 3.54 11.69 -10.07
N LEU A 106 4.41 11.05 -9.27
CA LEU A 106 5.81 11.47 -9.12
C LEU A 106 6.56 11.53 -10.46
N ARG A 107 6.40 10.50 -11.30
CA ARG A 107 7.02 10.47 -12.62
C ARG A 107 6.55 11.63 -13.50
N HIS A 108 5.27 11.99 -13.41
CA HIS A 108 4.72 13.14 -14.13
C HIS A 108 5.36 14.44 -13.66
N ILE A 109 5.45 14.67 -12.34
CA ILE A 109 6.12 15.83 -11.77
C ILE A 109 7.57 15.89 -12.25
N LEU A 110 8.32 14.79 -12.13
CA LEU A 110 9.74 14.73 -12.52
C LEU A 110 9.98 15.06 -14.00
N LYS A 111 9.08 14.63 -14.89
CA LYS A 111 9.18 14.94 -16.33
C LYS A 111 8.93 16.41 -16.65
N ASN A 112 8.13 17.07 -15.84
CA ASN A 112 7.70 18.45 -16.04
C ASN A 112 8.41 19.44 -15.11
N ALA A 113 9.25 18.95 -14.20
CA ALA A 113 10.10 19.77 -13.37
C ALA A 113 11.06 20.54 -14.29
N PRO A 114 11.21 21.86 -14.11
CA PRO A 114 12.21 22.61 -14.85
C PRO A 114 13.56 21.96 -14.58
N ILE A 115 14.29 21.60 -15.63
CA ILE A 115 15.69 21.17 -15.50
C ILE A 115 16.40 22.39 -14.93
N THR A 116 16.60 22.43 -13.62
CA THR A 116 17.61 23.31 -13.04
C THR A 116 18.93 22.73 -13.49
N GLY A 117 19.30 23.06 -14.72
CA GLY A 117 20.65 22.91 -15.18
C GLY A 117 21.52 23.62 -14.15
N ASN A 118 22.55 22.93 -13.70
CA ASN A 118 23.76 23.63 -13.26
C ASN A 118 24.30 24.37 -14.49
N SER A 119 23.67 25.49 -14.84
CA SER A 119 24.30 26.54 -15.62
C SER A 119 25.08 27.37 -14.61
N GLU A 120 26.37 27.05 -14.55
CA GLU A 120 27.48 27.96 -14.24
C GLU A 120 27.49 28.60 -12.85
N HIS A 121 28.37 28.10 -11.99
CA HIS A 121 29.46 28.89 -11.38
C HIS A 121 30.55 27.98 -10.82
#